data_AF-A0A0V0ZRX5-F1
#
_entry.id   AF-A0A0V0ZRX5-F1
#
_cell.length_a   1.000
_cell.length_b   1.000
_cell.length_c   1.000
_cell.angle_alpha   90.00
_cell.angle_beta   90.00
_cell.angle_gamma   90.00
#
_symmetry.space_group_name_H-M   'P 1'
#
loop_
_entity.id
_entity.type
_entity.pdbx_description
1 polymer ?
#
loop_
_entity_poly.entity_id
_entity_poly.type
_entity_poly.pdbx_seq_one_letter_code
_entity_poly.pdbx_strand_id
1 'polypeptide(L)'
;MTNVLRCVMENDVDEEIFKLLDCMNEQIHLKLLLERKMKECWMAMAKARESMGSLLNIIVVNLDSTSTVDVEKGVNFILRQRDDDFSRKQMFKKFGLFTPIHLVTAQKHSIAAINLVCNIASNQTQLVQDMAKYAEHDLKRL
;
A
#
# COMPACT_ATOMS: atom_id res chain seq x y z
N MET A 1 -36.70 0.15 -33.21
CA MET A 1 -35.98 0.99 -32.22
C MET A 1 -35.47 0.19 -31.01
N THR A 2 -35.79 -1.11 -30.90
CA THR A 2 -35.42 -2.00 -29.78
C THR A 2 -34.02 -2.62 -29.88
N ASN A 3 -33.50 -2.89 -31.08
CA ASN A 3 -32.18 -3.55 -31.24
C ASN A 3 -30.99 -2.64 -30.93
N VAL A 4 -31.11 -1.32 -31.14
CA VAL A 4 -30.03 -0.37 -30.86
C VAL A 4 -29.84 -0.17 -29.36
N LEU A 5 -30.94 -0.04 -28.60
CA LEU A 5 -30.91 0.03 -27.14
C LEU A 5 -30.31 -1.24 -26.52
N ARG A 6 -30.63 -2.42 -27.07
CA ARG A 6 -30.06 -3.68 -26.61
C ARG A 6 -28.54 -3.74 -26.82
N CYS A 7 -28.05 -3.36 -28.01
CA CYS A 7 -26.61 -3.29 -28.28
C CYS A 7 -25.88 -2.30 -27.37
N VAL A 8 -26.46 -1.12 -27.11
CA VAL A 8 -25.85 -0.13 -26.21
C VAL A 8 -25.74 -0.70 -24.79
N MET A 9 -26.80 -1.34 -24.29
CA MET A 9 -26.81 -1.98 -22.97
C MET A 9 -25.89 -3.20 -22.86
N GLU A 10 -25.63 -3.93 -23.94
CA GLU A 10 -24.66 -5.03 -23.97
C GLU A 10 -23.21 -4.49 -23.96
N ASN A 11 -22.93 -3.43 -24.74
CA ASN A 11 -21.62 -2.77 -24.75
C ASN A 11 -21.25 -2.14 -23.39
N ASP A 12 -22.22 -1.56 -22.67
CA ASP A 12 -22.00 -0.98 -21.35
C ASP A 12 -21.60 -2.04 -20.31
N VAL A 13 -22.16 -3.25 -20.41
CA VAL A 13 -21.83 -4.37 -19.52
C VAL A 13 -20.46 -4.95 -19.81
N ASP A 14 -20.12 -5.11 -21.09
CA ASP A 14 -18.80 -5.58 -21.49
C ASP A 14 -17.73 -4.60 -20.97
N GLU A 15 -17.97 -3.28 -21.04
CA GLU A 15 -17.06 -2.28 -20.49
C GLU A 15 -16.89 -2.40 -18.96
N GLU A 16 -17.96 -2.67 -18.21
CA GLU A 16 -17.88 -2.91 -16.76
C GLU A 16 -17.08 -4.17 -16.42
N ILE A 17 -17.26 -5.25 -17.20
CA ILE A 17 -16.50 -6.49 -17.03
C ILE A 17 -15.01 -6.26 -17.31
N PHE A 18 -14.67 -5.52 -18.38
CA PHE A 18 -13.27 -5.17 -18.66
C PHE A 18 -12.64 -4.35 -17.54
N LYS A 19 -13.36 -3.37 -16.97
CA LYS A 19 -12.89 -2.59 -15.80
C LYS A 19 -12.62 -3.48 -14.58
N LEU A 20 -13.47 -4.46 -14.32
CA LEU A 20 -13.27 -5.45 -13.25
C LEU A 20 -12.02 -6.31 -13.50
N LEU A 21 -11.85 -6.82 -14.71
CA LEU A 21 -10.69 -7.63 -15.09
C LEU A 21 -9.38 -6.84 -14.97
N ASP A 22 -9.36 -5.59 -15.42
CA ASP A 22 -8.21 -4.69 -15.29
C ASP A 22 -7.87 -4.44 -13.82
N CYS A 23 -8.89 -4.19 -12.98
CA CYS A 23 -8.71 -3.99 -11.55
C CYS A 23 -8.14 -5.25 -10.85
N MET A 24 -8.64 -6.44 -11.19
CA MET A 24 -8.12 -7.72 -10.69
C MET A 24 -6.68 -7.98 -11.13
N ASN A 25 -6.35 -7.66 -12.38
CA ASN A 25 -5.01 -7.81 -12.92
C ASN A 25 -4.02 -6.88 -12.18
N GLU A 26 -4.39 -5.63 -11.95
CA GLU A 26 -3.61 -4.69 -11.14
C GLU A 26 -3.40 -5.20 -9.70
N GLN A 27 -4.42 -5.80 -9.08
CA GLN A 27 -4.30 -6.45 -7.76
C GLN A 27 -3.21 -7.53 -7.72
N ILE A 28 -3.18 -8.38 -8.74
CA ILE A 28 -2.17 -9.44 -8.86
C ILE A 28 -0.78 -8.81 -9.02
N HIS A 29 -0.66 -7.80 -9.88
CA HIS A 29 0.60 -7.11 -10.12
C HIS A 29 1.14 -6.46 -8.83
N LEU A 30 0.30 -5.74 -8.08
CA LEU A 30 0.67 -5.10 -6.84
C LEU A 30 1.10 -6.11 -5.76
N LYS A 31 0.44 -7.27 -5.67
CA LYS A 31 0.82 -8.34 -4.73
C LYS A 31 2.20 -8.93 -5.04
N LEU A 32 2.50 -9.17 -6.33
CA LEU A 32 3.81 -9.64 -6.76
C LEU A 32 4.90 -8.59 -6.48
N LEU A 33 4.59 -7.31 -6.70
CA LEU A 33 5.49 -6.22 -6.36
C LEU A 33 5.73 -6.13 -4.84
N LEU A 34 4.70 -6.37 -4.02
CA LEU A 34 4.80 -6.35 -2.57
C LEU A 34 5.73 -7.45 -2.07
N GLU A 35 5.62 -8.66 -2.60
CA GLU A 35 6.51 -9.76 -2.23
C GLU A 35 7.99 -9.39 -2.46
N ARG A 36 8.30 -8.82 -3.64
CA ARG A 36 9.65 -8.34 -3.96
C ARG A 36 10.11 -7.26 -2.98
N LYS A 37 9.25 -6.29 -2.67
CA LYS A 37 9.58 -5.18 -1.75
C LYS A 37 9.74 -5.65 -0.30
N MET A 38 8.94 -6.62 0.14
CA MET A 38 9.11 -7.25 1.45
C MET A 38 10.45 -7.98 1.56
N LYS A 39 10.87 -8.68 0.50
CA LYS A 39 12.19 -9.33 0.46
C LYS A 39 13.34 -8.33 0.57
N GLU A 40 13.31 -7.24 -0.22
CA GLU A 40 14.29 -6.15 -0.11
C GLU A 40 14.31 -5.56 1.31
N CYS A 41 13.13 -5.33 1.88
CA CYS A 41 12.95 -4.78 3.21
C CYS A 41 13.56 -5.69 4.29
N TRP A 42 13.29 -7.00 4.24
CA TRP A 42 13.89 -7.98 5.16
C TRP A 42 15.41 -8.03 5.03
N MET A 43 15.95 -8.01 3.82
CA MET A 43 17.41 -7.97 3.62
C MET A 43 18.03 -6.71 4.22
N ALA A 44 17.38 -5.55 4.06
CA ALA A 44 17.84 -4.30 4.64
C ALA A 44 17.76 -4.32 6.17
N MET A 45 16.67 -4.86 6.74
CA MET A 45 16.53 -5.04 8.20
C MET A 45 17.59 -5.98 8.77
N ALA A 46 17.92 -7.07 8.06
CA ALA A 46 18.98 -8.00 8.48
C ALA A 46 20.35 -7.30 8.56
N LYS A 47 20.70 -6.51 7.54
CA LYS A 47 21.94 -5.69 7.54
C LYS A 47 21.94 -4.64 8.66
N ALA A 48 20.80 -3.99 8.90
CA ALA A 48 20.66 -3.05 10.01
C ALA A 48 20.90 -3.73 11.36
N ARG A 49 20.33 -4.92 11.55
CA ARG A 49 20.53 -5.74 12.76
C ARG A 49 21.96 -6.21 12.93
N GLU A 50 22.62 -6.64 11.85
CA GLU A 50 24.05 -7.00 11.87
C GLU A 50 24.91 -5.81 12.31
N SER A 51 24.64 -4.62 11.76
CA SER A 51 25.43 -3.42 12.06
C SER A 51 25.21 -2.81 13.44
N MET A 52 24.02 -2.96 14.02
CA MET A 52 23.65 -2.31 15.29
C MET A 52 23.49 -3.28 16.47
N GLY A 53 23.40 -4.58 16.21
CA GLY A 53 23.13 -5.59 17.22
C GLY A 53 21.82 -5.34 17.98
N SER A 54 21.86 -5.45 19.32
CA SER A 54 20.71 -5.30 20.21
C SER A 54 20.20 -3.85 20.34
N LEU A 55 21.01 -2.85 19.96
CA LEU A 55 20.60 -1.44 19.98
C LEU A 55 19.40 -1.15 19.08
N LEU A 56 19.22 -1.94 18.01
CA LEU A 56 18.07 -1.85 17.11
C LEU A 56 16.75 -2.00 17.89
N ASN A 57 16.66 -2.99 18.79
CA ASN A 57 15.42 -3.28 19.53
C ASN A 57 15.09 -2.16 20.52
N ILE A 58 16.10 -1.57 21.15
CA ILE A 58 15.93 -0.47 22.13
C ILE A 58 15.43 0.80 21.43
N ILE A 59 15.93 1.06 20.22
CA ILE A 59 15.54 2.23 19.42
C ILE A 59 14.12 2.04 18.86
N VAL A 60 13.77 0.82 18.42
CA VAL A 60 12.43 0.51 17.88
C VAL A 60 11.34 0.64 18.93
N VAL A 61 11.56 0.18 20.17
CA VAL A 61 10.56 0.24 21.26
C VAL A 61 10.24 1.69 21.68
N ASN A 62 11.16 2.64 21.43
CA ASN A 62 10.98 4.05 21.75
C ASN A 62 10.47 4.91 20.57
N LEU A 63 10.11 4.30 19.44
CA LEU A 63 9.55 5.02 18.30
C LEU A 63 8.03 5.10 18.43
N ASP A 64 7.52 6.29 18.76
CA ASP A 64 6.12 6.66 18.50
C ASP A 64 5.81 6.49 17.00
N SER A 65 4.56 6.16 16.67
CA SER A 65 4.14 5.96 15.27
C SER A 65 4.43 7.21 14.43
N THR A 66 5.47 7.16 13.60
CA THR A 66 5.90 8.27 12.73
C THR A 66 5.04 8.41 11.47
N SER A 67 4.05 7.54 11.29
CA SER A 67 3.20 7.52 10.10
C SER A 67 1.77 7.17 10.46
N THR A 68 0.83 7.80 9.76
CA THR A 68 -0.61 7.56 9.86
C THR A 68 -1.15 7.20 8.47
N VAL A 69 -2.24 6.46 8.42
CA VAL A 69 -2.94 6.15 7.16
C VAL A 69 -4.26 6.91 7.17
N ASP A 70 -4.44 7.77 6.18
CA ASP A 70 -5.67 8.50 5.95
C ASP A 70 -6.47 7.82 4.84
N VAL A 71 -7.80 7.89 4.92
CA VAL A 71 -8.69 7.36 3.88
C VAL A 71 -9.37 8.54 3.17
N GLU A 72 -8.95 8.80 1.94
CA GLU A 72 -9.55 9.82 1.08
C GLU A 72 -10.72 9.23 0.28
N LYS A 73 -11.86 9.92 0.30
CA LYS A 73 -13.08 9.57 -0.46
C LYS A 73 -13.59 8.14 -0.20
N GLY A 74 -13.25 7.54 0.94
CA GLY A 74 -13.67 6.19 1.32
C GLY A 74 -13.00 5.04 0.56
N VAL A 75 -12.04 5.33 -0.33
CA VAL A 75 -11.41 4.32 -1.20
C VAL A 75 -9.90 4.43 -1.22
N ASN A 76 -9.33 5.63 -1.12
CA ASN A 76 -7.90 5.84 -1.29
C ASN A 76 -7.19 5.89 0.07
N PHE A 77 -6.42 4.86 0.38
CA PHE A 77 -5.57 4.81 1.56
C PHE A 77 -4.25 5.50 1.27
N ILE A 78 -3.90 6.51 2.05
CA ILE A 78 -2.70 7.34 1.85
C ILE A 78 -1.87 7.33 3.12
N LEU A 79 -0.62 6.88 3.00
CA LEU A 79 0.34 6.98 4.10
C LEU A 79 0.82 8.43 4.23
N ARG A 80 0.52 9.06 5.37
CA ARG A 80 1.13 10.32 5.77
C ARG A 80 2.31 10.03 6.68
N GLN A 81 3.43 10.65 6.36
CA GLN A 81 4.63 10.58 7.19
C GLN A 81 4.81 11.91 7.90
N ARG A 82 5.07 11.89 9.20
CA ARG A 82 5.60 13.09 9.85
C ARG A 82 7.02 13.29 9.38
N ASP A 83 7.26 14.45 8.78
CA ASP A 83 8.58 14.84 8.29
C ASP A 83 9.44 15.31 9.47
N ASP A 84 9.78 14.35 10.35
CA ASP A 84 10.46 14.61 11.60
C ASP A 84 11.92 14.10 11.54
N ASP A 85 12.62 14.56 10.50
CA ASP A 85 14.05 14.31 10.28
C ASP A 85 14.91 14.80 11.45
N PHE A 86 14.46 15.87 12.12
CA PHE A 86 15.09 16.44 13.30
C PHE A 86 14.98 15.50 14.51
N SER A 87 13.79 14.94 14.76
CA SER A 87 13.54 14.00 15.85
C SER A 87 14.31 12.69 15.68
N ARG A 88 14.41 12.17 14.44
CA ARG A 88 15.22 10.99 14.12
C ARG A 88 16.72 11.20 14.37
N LYS A 89 17.28 12.33 13.91
CA LYS A 89 18.71 12.66 14.13
C LYS A 89 19.04 12.86 15.62
N GLN A 90 18.15 13.46 16.40
CA GLN A 90 18.35 13.63 17.84
C GLN A 90 18.29 12.31 18.62
N MET A 91 17.50 11.34 18.16
CA MET A 91 17.35 10.05 18.84
C MET A 91 18.67 9.25 18.88
N PHE A 92 19.37 9.13 17.76
CA PHE A 92 20.67 8.43 17.72
C PHE A 92 21.75 9.18 18.50
N LYS A 93 21.68 10.52 18.50
CA LYS A 93 22.60 11.36 19.28
C LYS A 93 22.54 11.08 20.79
N LYS A 94 21.36 10.73 21.33
CA LYS A 94 21.20 10.31 22.75
C LYS A 94 22.01 9.06 23.10
N PHE A 95 22.32 8.23 22.12
CA PHE A 95 23.13 7.02 22.28
C PHE A 95 24.59 7.23 21.82
N GLY A 96 24.99 8.46 21.50
CA GLY A 96 26.33 8.76 20.96
C GLY A 96 26.56 8.18 19.55
N LEU A 97 25.49 7.80 18.85
CA LEU A 97 25.56 7.18 17.53
C LEU A 97 25.29 8.22 16.43
N PHE A 98 26.04 8.12 15.34
CA PHE A 98 25.63 8.73 14.07
C PHE A 98 24.41 7.97 13.52
N THR A 99 23.58 8.67 12.74
CA THR A 99 22.41 8.04 12.10
C THR A 99 22.85 6.82 11.28
N PRO A 100 22.43 5.60 11.63
CA PRO A 100 22.96 4.38 11.01
C PRO A 100 22.43 4.22 9.59
N ILE A 101 23.32 4.17 8.60
CA ILE A 101 22.95 4.14 7.19
C ILE A 101 22.06 2.93 6.85
N HIS A 102 22.38 1.75 7.37
CA HIS A 102 21.60 0.53 7.14
C HIS A 102 20.19 0.61 7.75
N LEU A 103 20.03 1.32 8.88
CA LEU A 103 18.72 1.54 9.47
C LEU A 103 17.87 2.50 8.63
N VAL A 104 18.47 3.57 8.13
CA VAL A 104 17.79 4.51 7.21
C VAL A 104 17.36 3.79 5.94
N THR A 105 18.23 2.94 5.37
CA THR A 105 17.89 2.11 4.21
C THR A 105 16.73 1.16 4.52
N ALA A 106 16.77 0.45 5.65
CA ALA A 106 15.69 -0.44 6.07
C ALA A 106 14.37 0.31 6.22
N GLN A 107 14.37 1.47 6.89
CA GLN A 107 13.19 2.33 7.02
C GLN A 107 12.62 2.75 5.66
N LYS A 108 13.47 3.15 4.70
CA LYS A 108 13.03 3.50 3.34
C LYS A 108 12.32 2.34 2.65
N HIS A 109 12.85 1.12 2.75
CA HIS A 109 12.20 -0.06 2.18
C HIS A 109 10.89 -0.41 2.90
N SER A 110 10.84 -0.30 4.23
CA SER A 110 9.62 -0.52 5.01
C SER A 110 8.51 0.45 4.62
N ILE A 111 8.85 1.73 4.51
CA ILE A 111 7.95 2.80 4.07
C ILE A 111 7.38 2.49 2.67
N ALA A 112 8.24 2.11 1.73
CA ALA A 112 7.81 1.77 0.39
C ALA A 112 6.85 0.56 0.38
N ALA A 113 7.11 -0.45 1.22
CA ALA A 113 6.23 -1.60 1.37
C ALA A 113 4.87 -1.21 1.98
N ILE A 114 4.85 -0.35 3.00
CA ILE A 114 3.61 0.13 3.63
C ILE A 114 2.78 0.96 2.63
N ASN A 115 3.41 1.83 1.84
CA ASN A 115 2.75 2.55 0.76
C ASN A 115 2.09 1.60 -0.25
N LEU A 116 2.79 0.53 -0.62
CA LEU A 116 2.25 -0.46 -1.55
C LEU A 116 1.07 -1.23 -0.95
N VAL A 117 1.10 -1.54 0.35
CA VAL A 117 -0.06 -2.10 1.07
C VAL A 117 -1.25 -1.13 1.03
N CYS A 118 -1.03 0.18 1.20
CA CYS A 118 -2.10 1.18 1.06
C CYS A 118 -2.69 1.19 -0.36
N ASN A 119 -1.85 1.10 -1.40
CA ASN A 119 -2.32 1.00 -2.78
C ASN A 119 -3.13 -0.28 -3.03
N ILE A 120 -2.67 -1.42 -2.51
CA ILE A 120 -3.38 -2.70 -2.58
C ILE A 120 -4.75 -2.58 -1.91
N ALA A 121 -4.82 -2.01 -0.70
CA ALA A 121 -6.07 -1.80 0.03
C ALA A 121 -7.04 -0.89 -0.74
N SER A 122 -6.50 0.16 -1.38
CA SER A 122 -7.30 1.08 -2.19
C SER A 122 -7.92 0.37 -3.40
N ASN A 123 -7.10 -0.38 -4.14
CA ASN A 123 -7.56 -1.17 -5.27
C ASN A 123 -8.56 -2.26 -4.83
N GLN A 124 -8.31 -2.95 -3.70
CA GLN A 124 -9.24 -3.92 -3.12
C GLN A 124 -10.60 -3.31 -2.81
N THR A 125 -10.61 -2.11 -2.24
CA THR A 125 -11.85 -1.39 -1.90
C THR A 125 -12.60 -1.00 -3.16
N GLN A 126 -11.88 -0.51 -4.18
CA GLN A 126 -12.46 -0.18 -5.49
C GLN A 126 -13.07 -1.42 -6.17
N LEU A 127 -12.34 -2.53 -6.19
CA LEU A 127 -12.81 -3.80 -6.75
C LEU A 127 -14.11 -4.27 -6.09
N VAL A 128 -14.20 -4.21 -4.76
CA VAL A 128 -15.42 -4.58 -4.02
C VAL A 128 -16.59 -3.68 -4.39
N GLN A 129 -16.36 -2.36 -4.54
CA GLN A 129 -17.41 -1.43 -4.95
C GLN A 129 -17.89 -1.70 -6.38
N ASP A 130 -16.99 -1.99 -7.31
CA ASP A 130 -17.35 -2.24 -8.71
C ASP A 130 -18.05 -3.59 -8.87
N MET A 131 -17.64 -4.62 -8.11
CA MET A 131 -18.35 -5.90 -8.05
C MET A 131 -19.77 -5.74 -7.51
N ALA A 132 -19.97 -4.89 -6.49
CA ALA A 132 -21.30 -4.61 -5.95
C ALA A 132 -22.21 -3.91 -6.97
N LYS A 133 -21.69 -2.92 -7.71
CA LYS A 133 -22.44 -2.23 -8.78
C LYS A 133 -22.85 -3.20 -9.89
N TYR A 134 -21.93 -4.05 -10.34
CA TYR A 134 -22.21 -5.05 -11.35
C TYR A 134 -23.31 -6.01 -10.90
N ALA A 135 -23.25 -6.50 -9.66
CA ALA A 135 -24.27 -7.38 -9.10
C ALA A 135 -25.66 -6.70 -9.04
N GLU A 136 -25.73 -5.41 -8.68
CA GLU A 136 -26.98 -4.65 -8.71
C GLU A 136 -27.55 -4.50 -10.13
N HIS A 137 -26.69 -4.32 -11.13
CA HIS A 137 -27.11 -4.21 -12.52
C HIS A 137 -27.64 -5.55 -13.06
N ASP A 138 -27.01 -6.66 -12.71
CA ASP A 138 -27.46 -8.01 -13.08
C ASP A 138 -28.82 -8.36 -12.43
N LEU A 139 -29.01 -7.99 -11.16
CA LEU A 139 -30.28 -8.16 -10.44
C LEU A 139 -31.44 -7.35 -11.04
N LYS A 140 -31.18 -6.17 -11.61
CA LYS A 140 -32.20 -5.33 -12.27
C LYS A 140 -32.63 -5.86 -13.66
N ARG A 141 -31.90 -6.84 -14.22
CA ARG A 141 -32.23 -7.48 -15.51
C ARG A 141 -33.10 -8.73 -15.36
N LEU A 142 -33.22 -9.29 -14.14
CA LEU A 142 -34.10 -10.42 -13.79
C LEU A 142 -35.53 -9.96 -13.49
#